data_AF-A0A318RRE7-F1
#
_entry.id   AF-A0A318RRE7-F1
#
_cell.length_a   1.000
_cell.length_b   1.000
_cell.length_c   1.000
_cell.angle_alpha   90.00
_cell.angle_beta   90.00
_cell.angle_gamma   90.00
#
_symmetry.space_group_name_H-M   'P 1'
#
loop_
_entity.id
_entity.type
_entity.pdbx_description
1 polymer ?
#
loop_
_entity_poly.entity_id
_entity_poly.type
_entity_poly.pdbx_seq_one_letter_code
_entity_poly.pdbx_strand_id
1 'polypeptide(L)' 'MRPILLTDFCRSLRVEAAEVQTAIRAGDLDATLTGSLVLLNSSEAVRWWLAQRERKSAGH' A
#
# COMPACT_ATOMS: atom_id res chain seq x y z
N MET A 1 -4.44 -7.20 13.96
CA MET A 1 -4.58 -6.74 12.56
C MET A 1 -4.13 -7.88 11.66
N ARG A 2 -4.92 -8.32 10.67
CA ARG A 2 -4.51 -9.42 9.77
C ARG A 2 -3.61 -8.82 8.66
N PRO A 3 -2.40 -9.35 8.42
CA PRO A 3 -1.56 -8.90 7.30
C PRO A 3 -2.27 -9.10 5.97
N ILE A 4 -2.08 -8.18 5.02
CA ILE A 4 -2.69 -8.23 3.68
C ILE A 4 -1.59 -8.46 2.65
N LEU A 5 -1.77 -9.42 1.74
CA LEU A 5 -0.85 -9.62 0.63
C LEU A 5 -0.87 -8.42 -0.32
N LEU A 6 0.31 -7.96 -0.75
CA LEU A 6 0.44 -6.85 -1.69
C LEU A 6 -0.38 -7.09 -2.97
N THR A 7 -0.37 -8.31 -3.49
CA THR A 7 -1.15 -8.67 -4.69
C THR A 7 -2.65 -8.51 -4.50
N ASP A 8 -3.17 -8.90 -3.33
CA ASP A 8 -4.59 -8.78 -3.00
C ASP A 8 -4.98 -7.33 -2.73
N PHE A 9 -4.09 -6.57 -2.07
CA PHE A 9 -4.24 -5.15 -1.84
C PHE A 9 -4.32 -4.37 -3.17
N CYS A 10 -3.35 -4.58 -4.06
CA CYS A 10 -3.31 -3.98 -5.39
C CYS A 10 -4.57 -4.31 -6.20
N ARG A 11 -5.01 -5.57 -6.17
CA ARG A 11 -6.25 -6.00 -6.86
C ARG A 11 -7.49 -5.31 -6.30
N SER A 12 -7.62 -5.25 -4.98
CA SER A 12 -8.80 -4.70 -4.31
C SER A 12 -8.95 -3.19 -4.55
N LEU A 13 -7.82 -2.47 -4.58
CA LEU A 13 -7.79 -1.02 -4.70
C LEU A 13 -7.47 -0.53 -6.12
N ARG A 14 -7.30 -1.46 -7.07
CA ARG A 14 -6.90 -1.19 -8.47
C ARG A 14 -5.67 -0.28 -8.54
N VAL A 15 -4.65 -0.63 -7.76
CA VAL A 15 -3.38 0.09 -7.71
C VAL A 15 -2.28 -0.77 -8.29
N GLU A 16 -1.39 -0.16 -9.06
CA GLU A 16 -0.17 -0.82 -9.52
C GLU A 16 0.75 -1.20 -8.35
N ALA A 17 1.33 -2.40 -8.42
CA ALA A 17 2.29 -2.86 -7.42
C ALA A 17 3.53 -1.95 -7.34
N ALA A 18 3.93 -1.32 -8.44
CA ALA A 18 5.06 -0.40 -8.47
C ALA A 18 4.82 0.85 -7.59
N GLU A 19 3.59 1.37 -7.57
CA GLU A 19 3.21 2.52 -6.74
C GLU A 19 3.31 2.17 -5.25
N VAL A 20 2.77 1.01 -4.87
CA VAL A 20 2.82 0.53 -3.48
C VAL A 20 4.24 0.19 -3.05
N GLN A 21 5.05 -0.41 -3.93
CA GLN A 21 6.47 -0.68 -3.66
C GLN A 21 7.27 0.61 -3.47
N THR A 22 6.94 1.67 -4.22
CA THR A 22 7.55 2.99 -4.02
C THR A 22 7.19 3.54 -2.64
N ALA A 23 5.93 3.43 -2.21
CA ALA A 23 5.49 3.85 -0.89
C ALA A 23 6.16 3.05 0.25
N ILE A 24 6.33 1.74 0.08
CA ILE A 24 7.09 0.91 1.04
C ILE A 24 8.55 1.39 1.13
N ARG A 25 9.21 1.64 -0.01
CA ARG A 25 10.61 2.13 -0.04
C ARG A 25 10.77 3.52 0.56
N ALA A 26 9.75 4.37 0.42
CA ALA A 26 9.72 5.70 1.03
C ALA A 26 9.46 5.66 2.55
N GLY A 27 9.06 4.51 3.10
CA GLY A 27 8.68 4.36 4.50
C GLY A 27 7.23 4.77 4.81
N ASP A 28 6.43 5.09 3.78
CA ASP A 28 5.02 5.46 3.93
C ASP A 28 4.13 4.25 4.24
N LEU A 29 4.58 3.04 3.91
CA LEU A 29 3.89 1.79 4.19
C LEU A 29 4.81 0.79 4.89
N ASP A 30 4.33 0.24 6.00
CA ASP A 30 5.02 -0.85 6.68
C ASP A 30 4.69 -2.20 6.05
N ALA A 31 5.73 -2.94 5.67
CA ALA A 31 5.61 -4.22 5.01
C ALA A 31 6.69 -5.22 5.43
N THR A 32 6.32 -6.49 5.51
CA THR A 32 7.25 -7.61 5.71
C THR A 32 7.40 -8.40 4.43
N LEU A 33 8.65 -8.73 4.09
CA LEU A 33 8.99 -9.70 3.05
C LEU A 33 9.03 -11.10 3.65
N THR A 34 8.27 -12.03 3.07
CA THR A 34 8.30 -13.45 3.41
C THR A 34 8.52 -14.29 2.14
N GLY A 35 9.75 -14.73 1.94
CA GLY A 35 10.16 -15.32 0.66
C GLY A 35 9.97 -14.32 -0.49
N SER A 36 9.11 -14.67 -1.45
CA SER A 36 8.73 -13.82 -2.59
C SER A 36 7.46 -12.98 -2.34
N LEU A 37 6.84 -13.09 -1.16
CA LEU A 37 5.60 -12.40 -0.83
C LEU A 37 5.88 -11.11 -0.05
N VAL A 38 5.08 -10.09 -0.32
CA VAL A 38 5.07 -8.82 0.43
C VAL A 38 3.76 -8.72 1.19
N LEU A 39 3.84 -8.52 2.50
CA LEU A 39 2.71 -8.39 3.41
C LEU A 39 2.66 -6.98 3.97
N LEU A 40 1.53 -6.28 3.82
CA LEU A 40 1.27 -4.98 4.42
C LEU A 40 0.78 -5.17 5.86
N ASN A 41 1.42 -4.50 6.81
CA ASN A 41 1.22 -4.72 8.25
C ASN A 41 0.45 -3.61 8.96
N SER A 42 0.39 -2.40 8.39
CA SER A 42 -0.15 -1.22 9.08
C SER A 42 -1.41 -0.65 8.41
N SER A 43 -2.55 -0.75 9.12
CA SER A 43 -3.83 -0.18 8.68
C SER A 43 -3.82 1.35 8.68
N GLU A 44 -3.11 1.99 9.62
CA GLU A 44 -3.03 3.46 9.66
C GLU A 44 -2.21 4.01 8.50
N ALA A 45 -1.04 3.41 8.24
CA ALA A 45 -0.20 3.78 7.10
C ALA A 45 -0.96 3.62 5.78
N VAL A 46 -1.66 2.49 5.62
CA VAL A 46 -2.53 2.22 4.46
C VAL A 46 -3.64 3.27 4.33
N ARG A 47 -4.37 3.58 5.42
CA ARG A 47 -5.45 4.58 5.39
C ARG A 47 -4.93 5.96 5.06
N TRP A 48 -3.82 6.36 5.67
CA TRP A 48 -3.18 7.63 5.40
C TRP A 48 -2.75 7.72 3.93
N TRP A 49 -2.07 6.70 3.42
CA TRP A 49 -1.61 6.64 2.03
C TRP A 49 -2.78 6.70 1.04
N LEU A 50 -3.89 5.98 1.31
CA LEU A 50 -5.12 6.05 0.51
C LEU A 50 -5.72 7.47 0.51
N ALA A 51 -5.81 8.12 1.67
CA ALA A 51 -6.32 9.49 1.76
C ALA A 51 -5.44 10.49 1.00
N GLN A 52 -4.11 10.28 0.96
CA GLN A 52 -3.21 11.11 0.16
C GLN A 52 -3.45 10.93 -1.34
N ARG A 53 -3.77 9.72 -1.81
CA ARG A 53 -4.09 9.47 -3.22
C ARG A 53 -5.38 10.14 -3.66
N GLU A 54 -6.42 10.07 -2.83
CA GLU A 54 -7.69 10.74 -3.10
C GLU A 54 -7.50 12.26 -3.25
N ARG A 55 -6.67 12.86 -2.40
CA ARG A 55 -6.32 14.29 -2.50
C ARG A 55 -5.60 14.64 -3.80
N LYS A 56 -4.69 13.78 -4.28
CA LYS A 56 -4.00 13.98 -5.57
C LYS A 56 -4.95 13.83 -6.77
N SER A 57 -6.04 13.08 -6.62
CA SER A 57 -7.02 12.87 -7.70
C SER A 57 -8.16 13.90 -7.72
N ALA A 58 -8.40 14.63 -6.63
CA ALA A 58 -9.54 15.55 -6.48
C ALA A 58 -9.23 17.03 -6.79
N GLY A 59 -8.04 17.32 -7.34
CA GLY A 59 -7.62 18.68 -7.67
C GLY A 59 -6.64 18.70 -8.84
N HIS A 60 -7.14 18.38 -10.03
CA HIS A 60 -6.61 18.82 -11.32
C HIS A 60 -7.74 19.46 -12.10
#